data_AF-A0A4Y7KBP4-F1
#
_entry.id   AF-A0A4Y7KBP4-F1
#
_cell.length_a   1.000
_cell.length_b   1.000
_cell.length_c   1.000
_cell.angle_alpha   90.00
_cell.angle_beta   90.00
_cell.angle_gamma   90.00
#
_symmetry.space_group_name_H-M   'P 1'
#
loop_
_entity.id
_entity.type
_entity.pdbx_description
1 polymer ?
#
loop_
_entity_poly.entity_id
_entity_poly.type
_entity_poly.pdbx_seq_one_letter_code
_entity_poly.pdbx_strand_id
1 'polypeptide(L)'
;MGESNLVHAPLVTYASVLSLLSLCPPFVILLWYTMVHADGSVVQTFDYLKQNGLQGFVDIWPRPTAIAWKIIACYAAFEALLQLALPGKRVEGPISPAGNVPVYKDICGLEYSTLQSSMIIWERFTQHSSSEV
;
A
#
# COMPACT_ATOMS: atom_id res chain seq x y z
N MET A 1 -31.27 4.62 19.98
CA MET A 1 -30.97 5.96 19.45
C MET A 1 -29.66 6.38 20.08
N GLY A 2 -28.53 6.00 19.45
CA GLY A 2 -27.20 6.20 20.04
C GLY A 2 -26.83 7.68 19.99
N GLU A 3 -26.63 8.29 21.16
CA GLU A 3 -26.12 9.65 21.27
C GLU A 3 -24.76 9.72 20.58
N SER A 4 -24.73 10.41 19.44
CA SER A 4 -23.53 10.71 18.68
C SER A 4 -22.69 11.71 19.48
N ASN A 5 -21.90 11.20 20.42
CA ASN A 5 -20.82 11.93 21.07
C ASN A 5 -19.69 12.16 20.05
N LEU A 6 -19.96 13.00 19.04
CA LEU A 6 -18.92 13.48 18.16
C LEU A 6 -18.16 14.58 18.89
N VAL A 7 -16.84 14.44 18.94
CA VAL A 7 -15.93 15.38 19.62
C VAL A 7 -16.01 16.80 19.03
N HIS A 8 -16.56 16.92 17.81
CA HIS A 8 -16.77 18.15 17.08
C HIS A 8 -18.18 18.15 16.45
N ALA A 9 -18.62 19.29 15.93
CA ALA A 9 -19.84 19.35 15.12
C ALA A 9 -19.76 18.33 13.97
N PRO A 10 -20.85 17.60 13.66
CA PRO A 10 -20.86 16.51 12.68
C PRO A 10 -20.29 16.91 11.32
N LEU A 11 -20.56 18.14 10.89
CA LEU A 11 -20.03 18.70 9.64
C LEU A 11 -18.50 18.79 9.63
N VAL A 12 -17.87 19.16 10.75
CA VAL A 12 -16.41 19.25 10.87
C VAL A 12 -15.78 17.85 10.82
N THR A 13 -16.42 16.86 11.45
CA THR A 13 -15.97 15.46 11.41
C THR A 13 -16.05 14.88 10.00
N TYR A 14 -17.15 15.09 9.27
CA TYR A 14 -17.24 14.60 7.89
C TYR A 14 -16.28 15.33 6.95
N ALA A 15 -16.16 16.65 7.10
CA ALA A 15 -15.23 17.44 6.31
C ALA A 15 -13.78 16.97 6.51
N SER A 16 -13.35 16.74 7.76
CA SER A 16 -11.98 16.31 8.04
C SER A 16 -11.68 14.91 7.49
N VAL A 17 -12.60 13.95 7.62
CA VAL A 17 -12.43 12.60 7.08
C VAL A 17 -12.37 12.62 5.55
N LEU A 18 -13.26 13.37 4.90
CA LEU A 18 -13.26 13.49 3.44
C LEU A 18 -12.01 14.21 2.93
N SER A 19 -11.54 15.24 3.63
CA SER A 19 -10.27 15.91 3.32
C SER A 19 -9.10 14.95 3.44
N LEU A 20 -9.04 14.11 4.48
CA LEU A 20 -7.96 13.12 4.62
C LEU A 20 -7.98 12.08 3.51
N LEU A 21 -9.16 11.53 3.19
CA LEU A 21 -9.31 10.54 2.12
C LEU A 21 -8.98 11.11 0.73
N SER A 22 -9.33 12.36 0.47
CA SER A 22 -9.08 13.02 -0.82
C SER A 22 -7.66 13.57 -0.96
N LEU A 23 -7.02 14.00 0.13
CA LEU A 23 -5.66 14.57 0.10
C LEU A 23 -4.56 13.51 0.18
N CYS A 24 -4.83 12.32 0.73
CA CYS A 24 -3.82 11.27 0.85
C CYS A 24 -3.32 10.75 -0.51
N PRO A 25 -4.17 10.39 -1.50
CA PRO A 25 -3.72 9.99 -2.83
C PRO A 25 -2.86 11.04 -3.55
N PRO A 26 -3.28 12.31 -3.71
CA PRO A 26 -2.48 13.32 -4.40
C PRO A 26 -1.15 13.59 -3.68
N PHE A 27 -1.13 13.54 -2.34
CA PHE A 27 0.10 13.71 -1.57
C PHE A 27 1.14 12.61 -1.84
N VAL A 28 0.72 11.34 -1.83
CA VAL A 28 1.61 10.20 -2.12
C VAL A 28 2.15 10.27 -3.55
N ILE A 29 1.32 10.67 -4.52
CA ILE A 29 1.74 10.85 -5.92
C ILE A 29 2.78 11.96 -6.07
N LEU A 30 2.61 13.09 -5.36
CA LEU A 30 3.61 14.17 -5.35
C LEU A 30 4.94 13.74 -4.72
N LEU A 31 4.88 12.98 -3.62
CA LEU A 31 6.08 12.42 -3.00
C LEU A 31 6.81 11.47 -3.96
N TRP A 32 6.09 10.56 -4.60
CA TRP A 32 6.66 9.66 -5.61
C TRP A 32 7.29 10.42 -6.77
N TYR A 33 6.60 11.41 -7.33
CA TYR A 33 7.13 12.22 -8.42
C TYR A 33 8.41 12.97 -8.01
N THR A 34 8.42 13.55 -6.81
CA THR A 34 9.59 14.26 -6.27
C THR A 34 10.80 13.33 -6.20
N MET A 35 10.61 12.11 -5.68
CA MET A 35 11.70 11.15 -5.50
C MET A 35 12.20 10.54 -6.81
N VAL A 36 11.31 10.31 -7.78
CA VAL A 36 11.65 9.58 -9.02
C VAL A 36 12.04 10.52 -10.17
N HIS A 37 11.43 11.71 -10.25
CA HIS A 37 11.59 12.61 -11.41
C HIS A 37 12.22 13.96 -11.08
N ALA A 38 12.29 14.34 -9.79
CA ALA A 38 12.88 15.61 -9.35
C ALA A 38 14.11 15.40 -8.44
N ASP A 39 14.72 14.21 -8.47
CA ASP A 39 15.90 13.86 -7.68
C ASP A 39 15.77 14.16 -6.17
N GLY A 40 14.55 14.12 -5.64
CA GLY A 40 14.23 14.47 -4.24
C GLY A 40 14.06 15.97 -3.98
N SER A 41 14.16 16.84 -4.98
CA SER A 41 14.00 18.29 -4.85
C SER A 41 12.52 18.72 -4.89
N VAL A 42 12.03 19.19 -3.74
CA VAL A 42 10.67 19.74 -3.61
C VAL A 42 10.49 21.01 -4.42
N VAL A 43 11.54 21.84 -4.53
CA VAL A 43 11.49 23.11 -5.27
C VAL A 43 11.24 22.86 -6.75
N GLN A 44 11.94 21.88 -7.34
CA GLN A 44 11.79 21.52 -8.75
C GLN A 44 10.40 20.95 -9.05
N THR A 45 9.83 20.17 -8.13
CA THR A 45 8.45 19.68 -8.25
C THR A 45 7.43 20.82 -8.18
N PHE A 46 7.64 21.79 -7.29
CA PHE A 46 6.78 22.97 -7.19
C PHE A 46 6.87 23.85 -8.44
N ASP A 47 8.07 24.05 -8.98
CA ASP A 47 8.27 24.79 -10.23
C ASP A 47 7.57 24.10 -11.40
N TYR A 48 7.66 22.76 -11.49
CA TYR A 48 6.95 21.98 -12.49
C TYR A 48 5.42 22.13 -12.39
N LEU A 49 4.85 22.06 -11.18
CA LEU A 49 3.42 22.26 -10.95
C LEU A 49 2.98 23.69 -11.26
N LYS A 50 3.81 24.69 -10.94
CA LYS A 50 3.53 26.10 -11.23
C LYS A 50 3.52 26.37 -12.73
N GLN A 51 4.40 25.72 -13.49
CA GLN A 51 4.50 25.87 -14.95
C GLN A 51 3.41 25.11 -15.70
N ASN A 52 3.06 23.89 -15.27
CA ASN A 52 2.10 23.02 -15.97
C ASN A 52 0.69 23.06 -15.38
N GLY A 53 0.49 23.73 -14.24
CA GLY A 53 -0.79 23.91 -13.58
C GLY A 53 -1.51 22.61 -13.23
N LEU A 54 -2.84 22.64 -13.29
CA LEU A 54 -3.69 21.47 -13.03
C LEU A 54 -3.50 20.34 -14.03
N GLN A 55 -3.10 20.65 -15.27
CA GLN A 55 -2.85 19.63 -16.29
C GLN A 55 -1.60 18.82 -15.95
N GLY A 56 -0.51 19.49 -15.55
CA GLY A 56 0.69 18.82 -15.06
C GLY A 56 0.39 17.94 -13.84
N PHE A 57 -0.51 18.36 -12.96
CA PHE A 57 -0.93 17.53 -11.84
C PHE A 57 -1.63 16.23 -12.27
N VAL A 58 -2.51 16.28 -13.28
CA VAL A 58 -3.18 15.09 -13.84
C VAL A 58 -2.19 14.22 -14.62
N ASP A 59 -1.24 14.82 -15.33
CA ASP A 59 -0.27 14.11 -16.16
C ASP A 59 0.76 13.32 -15.34
N ILE A 60 1.04 13.74 -14.10
CA ILE A 60 1.88 12.99 -13.15
C ILE A 60 1.25 11.64 -12.77
N TRP A 61 -0.09 11.51 -12.84
CA TRP A 61 -0.76 10.31 -12.35
C TRP A 61 -0.40 9.09 -13.21
N PRO A 62 0.05 7.98 -12.59
CA PRO A 62 0.38 6.79 -13.32
C PRO A 62 -0.89 6.23 -13.98
N ARG A 63 -0.81 5.97 -15.29
CA ARG A 63 -1.92 5.35 -16.01
C ARG A 63 -2.00 3.86 -15.64
N PRO A 64 -3.16 3.35 -15.19
CA PRO A 64 -3.31 1.95 -14.86
C PRO A 64 -3.09 1.10 -16.12
N THR A 65 -2.07 0.24 -16.09
CA THR A 65 -1.79 -0.69 -17.19
C THR A 65 -2.34 -2.07 -16.87
N ALA A 66 -2.76 -2.82 -17.88
CA ALA A 66 -3.24 -4.19 -17.71
C ALA A 66 -2.16 -5.11 -17.10
N ILE A 67 -0.88 -4.81 -17.37
CA ILE A 67 0.26 -5.54 -16.80
C ILE A 67 0.36 -5.28 -15.30
N ALA A 68 0.33 -4.01 -14.87
CA ALA A 68 0.39 -3.66 -13.45
C ALA A 68 -0.76 -4.31 -12.66
N TRP A 69 -1.97 -4.29 -13.21
CA TRP A 69 -3.13 -4.97 -12.61
C TRP A 69 -2.92 -6.47 -12.46
N LYS A 70 -2.42 -7.14 -13.49
CA LYS A 70 -2.12 -8.58 -13.42
C LYS A 70 -1.08 -8.89 -12.36
N ILE A 71 0.00 -8.08 -12.29
CA ILE A 71 1.06 -8.27 -11.30
C ILE A 71 0.49 -8.13 -9.88
N ILE A 72 -0.24 -7.05 -9.60
CA ILE A 72 -0.83 -6.81 -8.27
C ILE A 72 -1.82 -7.91 -7.91
N ALA A 73 -2.69 -8.32 -8.85
CA ALA A 73 -3.68 -9.35 -8.61
C ALA A 73 -3.03 -10.72 -8.35
N CYS A 74 -2.04 -11.11 -9.15
CA CYS A 74 -1.29 -12.35 -8.94
C CYS A 74 -0.54 -12.33 -7.61
N TYR A 75 0.11 -11.21 -7.27
CA TYR A 75 0.80 -11.05 -6.00
C TYR A 75 -0.15 -11.14 -4.80
N ALA A 76 -1.27 -10.42 -4.84
CA ALA A 76 -2.27 -10.46 -3.76
C ALA A 76 -2.89 -11.86 -3.59
N ALA A 77 -3.16 -12.56 -4.70
CA ALA A 77 -3.65 -13.93 -4.65
C ALA A 77 -2.61 -14.90 -4.06
N PHE A 78 -1.34 -14.72 -4.42
CA PHE A 78 -0.23 -15.51 -3.87
C PHE A 78 -0.07 -15.28 -2.37
N GLU A 79 -0.05 -14.03 -1.90
CA GLU A 79 0.00 -13.71 -0.47
C GLU A 79 -1.20 -14.28 0.28
N ALA A 80 -2.42 -14.15 -0.26
CA ALA A 80 -3.61 -14.74 0.34
C ALA A 80 -3.52 -16.27 0.46
N LEU A 81 -2.95 -16.94 -0.54
CA LEU A 81 -2.71 -18.38 -0.52
C LEU A 81 -1.67 -18.77 0.54
N LEU A 82 -0.58 -18.03 0.67
CA LEU A 82 0.42 -18.24 1.72
C LEU A 82 -0.21 -18.07 3.11
N GLN A 83 -1.01 -17.03 3.29
CA GLN A 83 -1.68 -16.78 4.57
C GLN A 83 -2.63 -17.91 4.97
N LEU A 84 -3.31 -18.49 3.98
CA LEU A 84 -4.18 -19.64 4.19
C LEU A 84 -3.40 -20.93 4.42
N ALA A 85 -2.36 -21.20 3.62
CA ALA A 85 -1.67 -22.49 3.56
C ALA A 85 -0.60 -22.69 4.65
N LEU A 86 0.11 -21.65 5.06
CA LEU A 86 1.21 -21.79 6.03
C LEU A 86 0.70 -22.14 7.43
N PRO A 87 1.26 -23.12 8.14
CA PRO A 87 0.84 -23.37 9.52
C PRO A 87 1.20 -22.19 10.42
N GLY A 88 0.31 -21.82 11.35
CA GLY A 88 0.50 -20.68 12.24
C GLY A 88 -0.16 -20.90 13.59
N LYS A 89 0.36 -20.27 14.63
CA LYS A 89 -0.21 -20.37 15.98
C LYS A 89 -1.51 -19.58 16.03
N ARG A 90 -2.53 -20.12 16.68
CA ARG A 90 -3.77 -19.37 16.95
C ARG A 90 -3.53 -18.36 18.05
N VAL A 91 -3.92 -17.11 17.81
CA VAL A 91 -3.82 -15.99 18.73
C VAL A 91 -5.20 -15.35 18.86
N GLU A 92 -5.63 -15.11 20.09
CA GLU A 92 -6.91 -14.46 20.37
C GLU A 92 -6.71 -12.95 20.42
N GLY A 93 -7.58 -12.22 19.72
CA GLY A 93 -7.64 -10.77 19.81
C GLY A 93 -8.44 -10.30 21.04
N PRO A 94 -8.54 -8.98 21.26
CA PRO A 94 -9.33 -8.43 22.35
C PRO A 94 -10.81 -8.74 22.16
N ILE A 95 -11.52 -8.91 23.29
CA ILE A 95 -12.98 -9.11 23.31
C ILE A 95 -13.63 -7.85 22.70
N SER A 96 -14.44 -8.03 21.66
CA SER A 96 -15.18 -6.92 21.07
C SER A 96 -16.26 -6.40 22.04
N PRO A 97 -16.72 -5.15 21.91
CA PRO A 97 -17.85 -4.64 22.70
C PRO A 97 -19.13 -5.47 22.57
N ALA A 98 -19.25 -6.26 21.49
CA ALA A 98 -20.34 -7.20 21.25
C ALA A 98 -20.09 -8.61 21.86
N GLY A 99 -19.00 -8.79 22.60
CA GLY A 99 -18.63 -10.05 23.26
C GLY A 99 -17.95 -11.09 22.36
N ASN A 100 -17.61 -10.74 21.11
CA ASN A 100 -16.98 -11.67 20.18
C ASN A 100 -15.44 -11.62 20.29
N VAL A 101 -14.78 -12.77 20.42
CA VAL A 101 -13.32 -12.88 20.45
C VAL A 101 -12.82 -13.29 19.06
N PRO A 102 -12.15 -12.39 18.31
CA PRO A 102 -11.60 -12.76 17.02
C PRO A 102 -10.38 -13.67 17.22
N VAL A 103 -10.36 -14.81 16.51
CA VAL A 103 -9.23 -15.74 16.52
C VAL A 103 -8.41 -15.53 15.25
N TYR A 104 -7.17 -15.09 15.41
CA TYR A 104 -6.20 -14.88 14.35
C TYR A 104 -5.22 -16.05 14.25
N LYS A 105 -4.58 -16.16 13.09
CA LYS A 105 -3.52 -17.13 12.82
C LYS A 105 -2.23 -16.34 12.63
N ASP A 106 -1.29 -16.48 13.55
CA ASP A 106 0.01 -15.81 13.47
C ASP A 106 0.95 -16.60 12.57
N ILE A 107 1.27 -15.98 11.44
CA ILE A 107 2.05 -16.54 10.32
C ILE A 107 3.11 -15.56 9.82
N CYS A 108 3.15 -14.33 10.35
CA CYS A 108 3.90 -13.21 9.80
C CYS A 108 5.40 -13.54 9.65
N GLY A 109 6.00 -14.15 10.68
CA GLY A 109 7.42 -14.54 10.63
C GLY A 109 7.73 -15.62 9.59
N LEU A 110 6.82 -16.59 9.40
CA LEU A 110 7.00 -17.68 8.44
C LEU A 110 6.77 -17.23 7.00
N GLU A 111 5.74 -16.41 6.78
CA GLU A 111 5.42 -15.78 5.50
C GLU A 111 6.61 -14.95 5.00
N TYR A 112 7.11 -14.03 5.83
CA TYR A 112 8.27 -13.20 5.49
C TYR A 112 9.51 -14.03 5.12
N SER A 113 9.83 -15.06 5.92
CA SER A 113 10.98 -15.93 5.64
C SER A 113 10.85 -16.71 4.33
N THR A 114 9.63 -17.11 3.97
CA THR A 114 9.33 -17.85 2.74
C THR A 114 9.50 -16.93 1.52
N LEU A 115 8.96 -15.71 1.60
CA LEU A 115 9.10 -14.70 0.55
C LEU A 115 10.57 -14.35 0.32
N GLN A 116 11.32 -14.06 1.40
CA GLN A 116 12.73 -13.72 1.29
C GLN A 116 13.57 -14.85 0.68
N SER A 117 13.31 -16.09 1.08
CA SER A 117 14.00 -17.25 0.51
C SER A 117 13.70 -17.43 -0.98
N SER A 118 12.44 -17.24 -1.39
CA SER A 118 12.04 -17.32 -2.80
C SER A 118 12.73 -16.26 -3.67
N MET A 119 12.88 -15.04 -3.15
CA MET A 119 13.59 -13.95 -3.82
C MET A 119 15.09 -14.25 -3.98
N ILE A 120 15.75 -14.75 -2.93
CA ILE A 120 17.17 -15.12 -2.97
C ILE A 120 17.43 -16.25 -3.98
N ILE A 121 16.55 -17.26 -4.02
CA ILE A 121 16.66 -18.37 -4.98
C ILE A 121 16.51 -17.84 -6.41
N TRP A 122 15.54 -16.96 -6.65
CA TRP A 122 15.32 -16.34 -7.94
C TRP A 122 16.55 -15.52 -8.40
N GLU A 123 17.12 -14.69 -7.53
CA GLU A 123 18.32 -13.91 -7.85
C GLU A 123 19.49 -14.82 -8.24
N ARG A 124 19.74 -15.89 -7.47
CA ARG A 124 20.81 -16.86 -7.77
C ARG A 124 20.59 -17.57 -9.11
N PHE A 125 19.35 -17.95 -9.42
CA PHE A 125 19.01 -18.55 -10.71
C PHE A 125 19.27 -17.58 -11.86
N THR A 126 18.88 -16.31 -11.73
CA THR A 126 19.13 -15.30 -12.77
C THR A 126 20.61 -15.01 -12.98
N GLN A 127 21.42 -14.98 -11.91
CA GLN A 127 22.87 -14.84 -12.01
C GLN A 127 23.52 -16.04 -12.72
N HIS A 128 23.07 -17.26 -12.41
CA HIS A 128 23.58 -18.47 -13.05
C HIS A 128 23.26 -18.50 -14.55
N SER A 129 22.01 -18.23 -14.92
CA SER A 129 21.59 -18.18 -16.33
C SER A 129 22.30 -17.08 -17.14
N SER A 130 22.72 -15.98 -16.51
CA SER A 130 23.50 -14.92 -17.16
C SER A 130 24.99 -15.25 -17.30
N SER A 131 25.49 -16.27 -16.60
CA SER A 131 26.90 -16.72 -16.69
C SER A 131 27.11 -17.83 -17.73
N GLU A 132 26.03 -18.44 -18.21
CA GLU A 132 26.04 -19.49 -19.25
C GLU A 132 25.80 -18.93 -20.68
N VAL A 133 25.63 -17.61 -20.82
CA VAL A 133 25.48 -16.87 -22.09
C VAL A 133 26.67 -15.94 -22.28
#